data_AF-B2WB51-F1
#
_entry.id   AF-B2WB51-F1
#
_cell.length_a   1.000
_cell.length_b   1.000
_cell.length_c   1.000
_cell.angle_alpha   90.00
_cell.angle_beta   90.00
_cell.angle_gamma   90.00
#
_symmetry.space_group_name_H-M   'P 1'
#
loop_
_entity.id
_entity.type
_entity.pdbx_description
1 polymer ?
#
loop_
_entity_poly.entity_id
_entity_poly.type
_entity_poly.pdbx_seq_one_letter_code
_entity_poly.pdbx_strand_id
1 'polypeptide(L)'
;MSGFPTNTFMHPQIGSFTKISVGSYSFLIRHPTNTSKHATLLFDLGVRKDWRENCPTTFVQGIERSGYIITVEKDVATILTENGVSLTDIGGIIWSHWHFDHVGDPGRFPPTTDLIVGPGFKRHFVPAFPTVPESHVDERAWAGRQLCEVDFDDANEEFGKRLQIGKFQALDFYGDGSFYLLNTPGHTVGHISVLARTTVEPPTFIFLGGDIAHHGDIFWV
;
A
#
# COMPACT_ATOMS: atom_id res chain seq x y z
N MET A 1 -1.67 4.29 -15.58
CA MET A 1 -3.04 4.80 -15.80
C MET A 1 -2.96 6.21 -16.37
N SER A 2 -3.95 6.71 -17.11
CA SER A 2 -3.88 8.03 -17.77
C SER A 2 -5.22 8.76 -17.85
N GLY A 3 -5.14 10.06 -18.14
CA GLY A 3 -6.31 10.92 -18.35
C GLY A 3 -6.85 11.58 -17.08
N PHE A 4 -6.13 11.47 -15.97
CA PHE A 4 -6.52 12.07 -14.70
C PHE A 4 -6.32 13.59 -14.73
N PRO A 5 -7.22 14.39 -14.12
CA PRO A 5 -7.06 15.83 -14.00
C PRO A 5 -5.82 16.16 -13.17
N THR A 6 -4.95 17.01 -13.69
CA THR A 6 -3.74 17.43 -12.98
C THR A 6 -4.05 18.10 -11.64
N ASN A 7 -5.16 18.84 -11.55
CA ASN A 7 -5.59 19.55 -10.35
C ASN A 7 -6.02 18.61 -9.20
N THR A 8 -6.24 17.32 -9.45
CA THR A 8 -6.44 16.34 -8.38
C THR A 8 -5.13 16.06 -7.62
N PHE A 9 -3.97 16.29 -8.25
CA PHE A 9 -2.65 15.93 -7.71
C PHE A 9 -1.77 17.15 -7.42
N MET A 10 -1.96 18.25 -8.14
CA MET A 10 -1.07 19.41 -8.10
C MET A 10 -1.84 20.72 -8.17
N HIS A 11 -1.43 21.68 -7.35
CA HIS A 11 -1.92 23.05 -7.37
C HIS A 11 -0.75 24.05 -7.28
N PRO A 12 -0.82 25.20 -7.98
CA PRO A 12 -1.85 25.62 -8.93
C PRO A 12 -1.74 24.88 -10.28
N GLN A 13 -2.75 25.02 -11.15
CA GLN A 13 -2.71 24.45 -12.50
C GLN A 13 -1.53 25.03 -13.31
N ILE A 14 -0.73 24.15 -13.92
CA ILE A 14 0.45 24.53 -14.70
C ILE A 14 0.06 24.69 -16.18
N GLY A 15 -0.33 25.90 -16.57
CA GLY A 15 -0.65 26.23 -17.96
C GLY A 15 -1.68 25.29 -18.60
N SER A 16 -1.33 24.69 -19.74
CA SER A 16 -2.16 23.72 -20.47
C SER A 16 -2.01 22.26 -19.99
N PHE A 17 -1.16 22.00 -18.99
CA PHE A 17 -0.95 20.67 -18.43
C PHE A 17 -2.12 20.26 -17.54
N THR A 18 -3.20 19.81 -18.18
CA THR A 18 -4.50 19.54 -17.55
C THR A 18 -4.78 18.06 -17.30
N LYS A 19 -3.99 17.17 -17.91
CA LYS A 19 -4.08 15.73 -17.71
C LYS A 19 -2.71 15.13 -17.40
N ILE A 20 -2.70 14.12 -16.54
CA ILE A 20 -1.50 13.38 -16.16
C ILE A 20 -1.64 11.88 -16.40
N SER A 21 -0.50 11.22 -16.61
CA SER A 21 -0.37 9.77 -16.53
C SER A 21 0.36 9.41 -15.25
N VAL A 22 -0.21 8.52 -14.48
CA VAL A 22 0.32 8.08 -13.18
C VAL A 22 0.67 6.60 -13.24
N GLY A 23 1.82 6.27 -12.65
CA GLY A 23 2.24 4.90 -12.39
C GLY A 23 1.68 4.42 -11.06
N SER A 24 1.60 3.10 -10.90
CA SER A 24 1.34 2.47 -9.62
C SER A 24 2.45 1.45 -9.39
N TYR A 25 3.03 1.49 -8.19
CA TYR A 25 4.25 0.77 -7.85
C TYR A 25 3.98 -0.20 -6.70
N SER A 26 4.69 -1.32 -6.72
CA SER A 26 4.71 -2.30 -5.64
C SER A 26 6.15 -2.76 -5.45
N PHE A 27 6.51 -3.05 -4.20
CA PHE A 27 7.87 -3.44 -3.84
C PHE A 27 7.87 -4.78 -3.12
N LEU A 28 8.66 -5.72 -3.65
CA LEU A 28 8.98 -6.97 -2.98
C LEU A 28 10.16 -6.75 -2.04
N ILE A 29 9.93 -6.93 -0.75
CA ILE A 29 10.91 -6.75 0.31
C ILE A 29 11.33 -8.13 0.81
N ARG A 30 12.64 -8.37 0.89
CA ARG A 30 13.22 -9.61 1.43
C ARG A 30 14.19 -9.30 2.54
N HIS A 31 13.94 -9.87 3.71
CA HIS A 31 14.86 -9.81 4.83
C HIS A 31 15.71 -11.09 4.88
N PRO A 32 17.01 -11.04 4.57
CA PRO A 32 17.81 -12.23 4.25
C PRO A 32 18.03 -13.18 5.44
N THR A 33 17.95 -12.68 6.67
CA THR A 33 18.24 -13.44 7.89
C THR A 33 17.01 -13.68 8.76
N ASN A 34 15.84 -13.13 8.39
CA ASN A 34 14.62 -13.33 9.17
C ASN A 34 14.02 -14.69 8.81
N THR A 35 13.62 -15.46 9.82
CA THR A 35 13.05 -16.81 9.66
C THR A 35 11.57 -16.89 9.98
N SER A 36 10.94 -15.76 10.35
CA SER A 36 9.50 -15.66 10.52
C SER A 36 8.78 -15.72 9.17
N LYS A 37 7.45 -15.85 9.20
CA LYS A 37 6.62 -15.74 7.99
C LYS A 37 6.84 -14.43 7.25
N HIS A 38 7.12 -13.32 7.95
CA HIS A 38 7.30 -11.99 7.35
C HIS A 38 8.71 -11.76 6.79
N ALA A 39 9.52 -12.81 6.58
CA ALA A 39 10.81 -12.68 5.90
C ALA A 39 10.70 -12.11 4.47
N THR A 40 9.55 -12.33 3.82
CA THR A 40 9.22 -11.70 2.54
C THR A 40 7.89 -10.97 2.64
N LEU A 41 7.89 -9.69 2.27
CA LEU A 41 6.72 -8.80 2.32
C LEU A 41 6.51 -8.13 0.96
N LEU A 42 5.28 -7.70 0.71
CA LEU A 42 4.95 -6.76 -0.36
C LEU A 42 4.55 -5.42 0.27
N PHE A 43 5.02 -4.32 -0.31
CA PHE A 43 4.49 -2.98 -0.05
C PHE A 43 3.68 -2.56 -1.26
N ASP A 44 2.37 -2.44 -1.05
CA ASP A 44 1.31 -2.28 -2.05
C ASP A 44 1.26 -3.41 -3.10
N LEU A 45 0.15 -3.47 -3.85
CA LEU A 45 -0.10 -4.43 -4.93
C LEU A 45 -0.53 -3.76 -6.24
N GLY A 46 -0.56 -2.44 -6.26
CA GLY A 46 -1.00 -1.65 -7.38
C GLY A 46 -2.50 -1.78 -7.68
N VAL A 47 -2.86 -1.71 -8.97
CA VAL A 47 -4.25 -1.92 -9.43
C VAL A 47 -4.47 -3.39 -9.81
N ARG A 48 -5.60 -3.97 -9.39
CA ARG A 48 -5.99 -5.32 -9.83
C ARG A 48 -6.34 -5.36 -11.31
N LYS A 49 -6.05 -6.48 -11.98
CA LYS A 49 -6.26 -6.62 -13.44
C LYS A 49 -7.74 -6.61 -13.84
N ASP A 50 -8.57 -7.23 -13.03
CA ASP A 50 -10.02 -7.42 -13.16
C ASP A 50 -10.81 -6.35 -12.38
N TRP A 51 -10.30 -5.12 -12.36
CA TRP A 51 -10.89 -4.03 -11.57
C TRP A 51 -12.33 -3.71 -12.00
N ARG A 52 -12.68 -3.88 -13.28
CA ARG A 52 -14.04 -3.59 -13.78
C ARG A 52 -15.07 -4.57 -13.23
N GLU A 53 -14.68 -5.82 -13.09
CA GLU A 53 -15.55 -6.92 -12.69
C GLU A 53 -15.64 -7.06 -11.17
N ASN A 54 -14.55 -6.73 -10.46
CA ASN A 54 -14.40 -7.09 -9.05
C ASN A 54 -14.10 -5.93 -8.10
N CYS A 55 -13.78 -4.70 -8.53
CA CYS A 55 -13.72 -3.59 -7.58
C CYS A 55 -15.12 -3.17 -7.10
N PRO A 56 -15.22 -2.42 -5.99
CA PRO A 56 -16.51 -1.88 -5.54
C PRO A 56 -17.22 -1.08 -6.63
N THR A 57 -18.54 -1.25 -6.71
CA THR A 57 -19.36 -0.69 -7.79
C THR A 57 -19.27 0.83 -7.89
N THR A 58 -19.17 1.53 -6.77
CA THR A 58 -19.00 2.99 -6.71
C THR A 58 -17.70 3.44 -7.37
N PHE A 59 -16.62 2.70 -7.18
CA PHE A 59 -15.35 2.96 -7.86
C PHE A 59 -15.45 2.74 -9.37
N VAL A 60 -15.98 1.58 -9.80
CA VAL A 60 -16.09 1.24 -11.23
C VAL A 60 -16.91 2.30 -11.97
N GLN A 61 -18.07 2.67 -11.44
CA GLN A 61 -18.91 3.71 -12.01
C GLN A 61 -18.22 5.08 -12.01
N GLY A 62 -17.43 5.39 -10.98
CA GLY A 62 -16.64 6.62 -10.90
C GLY A 62 -15.62 6.74 -12.04
N ILE A 63 -14.88 5.66 -12.31
CA ILE A 63 -13.91 5.60 -13.42
C ILE A 63 -14.60 5.69 -14.78
N GLU A 64 -15.70 4.97 -14.98
CA GLU A 64 -16.43 4.99 -16.25
C GLU A 64 -17.01 6.37 -16.59
N ARG A 65 -17.48 7.11 -15.57
CA ARG A 65 -17.99 8.47 -15.75
C ARG A 65 -16.90 9.51 -15.97
N SER A 66 -15.70 9.30 -15.43
CA SER A 66 -14.61 10.27 -15.50
C SER A 66 -13.83 10.22 -16.81
N GLY A 67 -13.92 9.12 -17.56
CA GLY A 67 -13.16 8.89 -18.79
C GLY A 67 -11.68 8.59 -18.52
N TYR A 68 -11.32 8.18 -17.30
CA TYR A 68 -9.95 7.76 -16.98
C TYR A 68 -9.63 6.42 -17.65
N ILE A 69 -8.37 6.24 -18.03
CA ILE A 69 -7.91 5.04 -18.69
C ILE A 69 -7.05 4.24 -17.72
N ILE A 70 -7.58 3.10 -17.29
CA ILE A 70 -6.88 2.11 -16.47
C ILE A 70 -6.65 0.86 -17.32
N THR A 71 -5.38 0.61 -17.63
CA THR A 71 -4.90 -0.59 -18.31
C THR A 71 -3.91 -1.29 -17.39
N VAL A 72 -4.19 -2.56 -17.09
CA VAL A 72 -3.34 -3.42 -16.27
C VAL A 72 -3.06 -4.69 -17.07
N GLU A 73 -1.86 -4.80 -17.63
CA GLU A 73 -1.48 -5.99 -18.40
C GLU A 73 -1.24 -7.20 -17.50
N LYS A 74 -0.54 -6.96 -16.38
CA LYS A 74 -0.18 -7.94 -15.36
C LYS A 74 -0.37 -7.30 -13.98
N ASP A 75 -1.04 -8.01 -13.08
CA ASP A 75 -1.07 -7.65 -11.68
C ASP A 75 0.20 -8.17 -10.96
N VAL A 76 0.41 -7.76 -9.72
CA VAL A 76 1.61 -8.12 -8.94
C VAL A 76 1.75 -9.63 -8.78
N ALA A 77 0.66 -10.36 -8.52
CA ALA A 77 0.71 -11.81 -8.38
C ALA A 77 1.20 -12.49 -9.68
N THR A 78 0.74 -12.04 -10.86
CA THR A 78 1.24 -12.54 -12.15
C THR A 78 2.72 -12.23 -12.31
N ILE A 79 3.13 -10.99 -12.06
CA ILE A 79 4.53 -10.55 -12.17
C ILE A 79 5.45 -11.40 -11.28
N LEU A 80 5.05 -11.67 -10.03
CA LEU A 80 5.81 -12.51 -9.11
C LEU A 80 5.98 -13.94 -9.65
N THR A 81 4.89 -14.59 -10.06
CA THR A 81 4.94 -15.97 -10.54
C THR A 81 5.76 -16.14 -11.82
N GLU A 82 5.65 -15.20 -12.77
CA GLU A 82 6.45 -15.22 -14.01
C GLU A 82 7.95 -15.02 -13.76
N ASN A 83 8.32 -14.40 -12.64
CA ASN A 83 9.71 -14.17 -12.23
C ASN A 83 10.18 -15.16 -11.15
N GLY A 84 9.49 -16.31 -11.01
CA GLY A 84 9.92 -17.41 -10.15
C GLY A 84 9.75 -17.16 -8.65
N VAL A 85 8.92 -16.20 -8.25
CA VAL A 85 8.59 -15.96 -6.84
C VAL A 85 7.28 -16.67 -6.50
N SER A 86 7.32 -17.60 -5.56
CA SER A 86 6.11 -18.28 -5.10
C SER A 86 5.27 -17.33 -4.24
N LEU A 87 3.96 -17.29 -4.48
CA LEU A 87 3.03 -16.50 -3.67
C LEU A 87 2.92 -17.04 -2.23
N THR A 88 3.28 -18.31 -2.01
CA THR A 88 3.35 -18.93 -0.68
C THR A 88 4.48 -18.38 0.19
N ASP A 89 5.49 -17.77 -0.43
CA ASP A 89 6.65 -17.24 0.28
C ASP A 89 6.34 -15.84 0.85
N ILE A 90 5.24 -15.22 0.44
CA ILE A 90 4.83 -13.89 0.88
C ILE A 90 4.11 -14.01 2.23
N GLY A 91 4.75 -13.55 3.29
CA GLY A 91 4.20 -13.57 4.64
C GLY A 91 3.15 -12.51 4.90
N GLY A 92 3.26 -11.37 4.22
CA GLY A 92 2.36 -10.25 4.42
C GLY A 92 2.38 -9.25 3.27
N ILE A 93 1.27 -8.55 3.13
CA ILE A 93 1.07 -7.42 2.22
C ILE A 93 0.81 -6.20 3.09
N ILE A 94 1.67 -5.20 3.00
CA ILE A 94 1.48 -3.90 3.63
C ILE A 94 0.74 -3.03 2.62
N TRP A 95 -0.48 -2.63 2.96
CA TRP A 95 -1.14 -1.53 2.26
C TRP A 95 -0.64 -0.23 2.86
N SER A 96 0.04 0.59 2.05
CA SER A 96 0.34 1.98 2.41
C SER A 96 -0.95 2.71 2.77
N HIS A 97 -2.01 2.46 2.01
CA HIS A 97 -3.38 2.82 2.30
C HIS A 97 -4.35 2.09 1.36
N TRP A 98 -5.64 2.43 1.43
CA TRP A 98 -6.73 1.63 0.88
C TRP A 98 -7.22 2.05 -0.51
N HIS A 99 -6.58 3.02 -1.17
CA HIS A 99 -6.99 3.40 -2.52
C HIS A 99 -6.73 2.29 -3.54
N PHE A 100 -7.58 2.26 -4.56
CA PHE A 100 -7.70 1.18 -5.54
C PHE A 100 -6.39 0.82 -6.27
N ASP A 101 -5.49 1.78 -6.41
CA ASP A 101 -4.20 1.68 -7.08
C ASP A 101 -3.04 1.33 -6.16
N HIS A 102 -3.34 0.94 -4.93
CA HIS A 102 -2.40 0.40 -3.95
C HIS A 102 -2.80 -1.00 -3.49
N VAL A 103 -4.09 -1.31 -3.50
CA VAL A 103 -4.63 -2.50 -2.83
C VAL A 103 -4.52 -3.80 -3.63
N GLY A 104 -4.51 -3.73 -4.97
CA GLY A 104 -4.48 -4.88 -5.87
C GLY A 104 -5.51 -5.96 -5.56
N ASP A 105 -5.09 -7.23 -5.63
CA ASP A 105 -5.93 -8.39 -5.29
C ASP A 105 -5.19 -9.33 -4.31
N PRO A 106 -5.34 -9.12 -2.99
CA PRO A 106 -4.81 -10.04 -1.99
C PRO A 106 -5.39 -11.45 -2.08
N GLY A 107 -6.58 -11.63 -2.68
CA GLY A 107 -7.23 -12.93 -2.87
C GLY A 107 -6.42 -13.91 -3.71
N ARG A 108 -5.45 -13.42 -4.51
CA ARG A 108 -4.51 -14.25 -5.26
C ARG A 108 -3.42 -14.90 -4.41
N PHE A 109 -3.21 -14.41 -3.19
CA PHE A 109 -2.22 -14.92 -2.26
C PHE A 109 -2.87 -15.92 -1.29
N PRO A 110 -2.14 -16.92 -0.80
CA PRO A 110 -2.67 -17.87 0.17
C PRO A 110 -3.24 -17.17 1.42
N PRO A 111 -4.20 -17.80 2.12
CA PRO A 111 -4.77 -17.24 3.35
C PRO A 111 -3.75 -17.04 4.49
N THR A 112 -2.56 -17.66 4.38
CA THR A 112 -1.44 -17.47 5.33
C THR A 112 -0.74 -16.12 5.18
N THR A 113 -0.93 -15.42 4.05
CA THR A 113 -0.40 -14.07 3.82
C THR A 113 -1.26 -13.05 4.55
N ASP A 114 -0.69 -12.38 5.54
CA ASP A 114 -1.39 -11.35 6.31
C ASP A 114 -1.64 -10.10 5.47
N LEU A 115 -2.72 -9.39 5.80
CA LEU A 115 -2.95 -8.04 5.30
C LEU A 115 -2.67 -7.04 6.42
N ILE A 116 -1.63 -6.21 6.24
CA ILE A 116 -1.16 -5.23 7.21
C ILE A 116 -1.63 -3.84 6.78
N VAL A 117 -2.37 -3.16 7.65
CA VAL A 117 -2.99 -1.84 7.41
C VAL A 117 -2.62 -0.86 8.54
N GLY A 118 -2.65 0.44 8.25
CA GLY A 118 -2.33 1.45 9.25
C GLY A 118 -3.47 1.79 10.23
N PRO A 119 -3.17 2.66 11.22
CA PRO A 119 -4.07 2.94 12.33
C PRO A 119 -5.44 3.49 11.93
N GLY A 120 -6.49 2.95 12.54
CA GLY A 120 -7.86 3.38 12.37
C GLY A 120 -8.56 2.78 11.14
N PHE A 121 -7.86 2.05 10.27
CA PHE A 121 -8.47 1.34 9.15
C PHE A 121 -9.66 0.48 9.60
N LYS A 122 -9.50 -0.41 10.59
CA LYS A 122 -10.57 -1.36 10.98
C LYS A 122 -11.82 -0.63 11.45
N ARG A 123 -11.63 0.41 12.26
CA ARG A 123 -12.71 1.23 12.81
C ARG A 123 -13.54 1.92 11.71
N HIS A 124 -12.94 2.29 10.59
CA HIS A 124 -13.61 3.07 9.54
C HIS A 124 -14.13 2.22 8.38
N PHE A 125 -13.51 1.07 8.12
CA PHE A 125 -13.77 0.30 6.90
C PHE A 125 -14.28 -1.13 7.13
N VAL A 126 -14.47 -1.57 8.38
CA VAL A 126 -15.04 -2.89 8.68
C VAL A 126 -16.45 -2.72 9.27
N PRO A 127 -17.51 -3.27 8.65
CA PRO A 127 -17.52 -4.01 7.38
C PRO A 127 -17.36 -3.10 6.14
N ALA A 128 -16.98 -3.69 5.01
CA ALA A 128 -16.71 -3.02 3.73
C ALA A 128 -17.51 -3.68 2.59
N PHE A 129 -17.22 -3.33 1.32
CA PHE A 129 -17.85 -3.98 0.16
C PHE A 129 -17.49 -5.48 0.16
N PRO A 130 -18.44 -6.42 -0.05
CA PRO A 130 -19.81 -6.18 -0.50
C PRO A 130 -20.85 -5.99 0.61
N THR A 131 -20.52 -6.20 1.89
CA THR A 131 -21.46 -5.99 3.01
C THR A 131 -21.97 -4.55 3.07
N VAL A 132 -21.10 -3.57 2.76
CA VAL A 132 -21.45 -2.15 2.60
C VAL A 132 -21.26 -1.77 1.12
N PRO A 133 -22.34 -1.70 0.32
CA PRO A 133 -22.25 -1.48 -1.13
C PRO A 133 -21.56 -0.18 -1.55
N GLU A 134 -21.65 0.86 -0.72
CA GLU A 134 -21.05 2.18 -0.99
C GLU A 134 -19.58 2.27 -0.62
N SER A 135 -19.01 1.26 0.07
CA SER A 135 -17.62 1.26 0.48
C SER A 135 -16.68 1.23 -0.72
N HIS A 136 -15.63 2.05 -0.69
CA HIS A 136 -14.53 1.99 -1.65
C HIS A 136 -13.48 0.92 -1.30
N VAL A 137 -13.59 0.31 -0.13
CA VAL A 137 -12.74 -0.80 0.33
C VAL A 137 -13.47 -2.11 0.15
N ASP A 138 -12.75 -3.14 -0.29
CA ASP A 138 -13.26 -4.50 -0.53
C ASP A 138 -12.82 -5.46 0.60
N GLU A 139 -13.76 -5.92 1.42
CA GLU A 139 -13.49 -6.78 2.56
C GLU A 139 -13.10 -8.21 2.18
N ARG A 140 -13.33 -8.61 0.93
CA ARG A 140 -12.82 -9.89 0.41
C ARG A 140 -11.29 -9.92 0.44
N ALA A 141 -10.62 -8.77 0.47
CA ALA A 141 -9.18 -8.66 0.62
C ALA A 141 -8.66 -9.35 1.89
N TRP A 142 -9.43 -9.39 2.97
CA TRP A 142 -9.05 -10.08 4.22
C TRP A 142 -9.88 -11.33 4.52
N ALA A 143 -10.62 -11.86 3.55
CA ALA A 143 -11.38 -13.10 3.73
C ALA A 143 -10.42 -14.28 4.01
N GLY A 144 -10.59 -14.92 5.17
CA GLY A 144 -9.83 -16.12 5.56
C GLY A 144 -8.36 -15.88 5.93
N ARG A 145 -7.89 -14.63 5.98
CA ARG A 145 -6.53 -14.25 6.38
C ARG A 145 -6.55 -13.31 7.59
N GLN A 146 -5.40 -13.09 8.22
CA GLN A 146 -5.29 -12.10 9.28
C GLN A 146 -5.32 -10.69 8.68
N LEU A 147 -6.17 -9.83 9.23
CA LEU A 147 -6.13 -8.39 9.03
C LEU A 147 -5.43 -7.78 10.25
N CYS A 148 -4.16 -7.40 10.08
CA CYS A 148 -3.33 -6.81 11.12
C CYS A 148 -3.36 -5.29 10.99
N GLU A 149 -3.84 -4.60 12.03
CA GLU A 149 -3.83 -3.13 12.07
C GLU A 149 -2.66 -2.70 12.96
N VAL A 150 -1.74 -1.92 12.40
CA VAL A 150 -0.54 -1.48 13.10
C VAL A 150 -0.92 -0.50 14.21
N ASP A 151 -0.45 -0.74 15.41
CA ASP A 151 -0.56 0.18 16.55
C ASP A 151 0.80 0.85 16.79
N PHE A 152 0.85 2.18 16.67
CA PHE A 152 2.07 2.97 16.90
C PHE A 152 2.16 3.56 18.31
N ASP A 153 1.12 3.38 19.13
CA ASP A 153 1.04 3.83 20.51
C ASP A 153 1.47 2.72 21.48
N ASP A 154 1.19 1.45 21.14
CA ASP A 154 1.60 0.28 21.91
C ASP A 154 2.77 -0.48 21.24
N ALA A 155 3.95 -0.45 21.86
CA ALA A 155 5.09 -1.24 21.41
C ALA A 155 4.90 -2.71 21.83
N ASN A 156 4.26 -3.50 20.98
CA ASN A 156 4.05 -4.93 21.23
C ASN A 156 5.08 -5.80 20.48
N GLU A 157 5.15 -7.09 20.85
CA GLU A 157 6.07 -8.05 20.23
C GLU A 157 5.81 -8.26 18.72
N GLU A 158 4.63 -7.90 18.21
CA GLU A 158 4.24 -8.10 16.80
C GLU A 158 4.85 -7.05 15.86
N PHE A 159 4.98 -5.79 16.30
CA PHE A 159 5.48 -4.70 15.45
C PHE A 159 6.78 -4.06 15.94
N GLY A 160 7.33 -4.52 17.06
CA GLY A 160 8.67 -4.15 17.52
C GLY A 160 8.72 -2.87 18.37
N LYS A 161 9.93 -2.31 18.52
CA LYS A 161 10.19 -1.22 19.47
C LYS A 161 9.67 0.12 18.92
N ARG A 162 8.93 0.85 19.76
CA ARG A 162 8.53 2.25 19.47
C ARG A 162 9.73 3.17 19.37
N LEU A 163 9.74 3.94 18.28
CA LEU A 163 10.76 4.92 17.92
C LEU A 163 10.10 6.20 17.39
N GLN A 164 10.94 7.21 17.20
CA GLN A 164 10.60 8.44 16.52
C GLN A 164 11.67 8.67 15.44
N ILE A 165 11.27 8.70 14.17
CA ILE A 165 12.17 9.01 13.05
C ILE A 165 11.72 10.33 12.43
N GLY A 166 12.51 11.37 12.63
CA GLY A 166 12.10 12.74 12.32
C GLY A 166 10.83 13.11 13.08
N LYS A 167 9.76 13.48 12.35
CA LYS A 167 8.45 13.84 12.93
C LYS A 167 7.46 12.67 12.97
N PHE A 168 7.84 11.48 12.50
CA PHE A 168 6.93 10.33 12.42
C PHE A 168 7.12 9.37 13.60
N GLN A 169 6.00 8.87 14.13
CA GLN A 169 6.02 7.67 14.97
C GLN A 169 6.51 6.52 14.11
N ALA A 170 7.43 5.72 14.66
CA ALA A 170 8.08 4.65 13.93
C ALA A 170 8.09 3.37 14.76
N LEU A 171 8.05 2.24 14.07
CA LEU A 171 8.22 0.91 14.67
C LEU A 171 9.33 0.20 13.91
N ASP A 172 10.34 -0.31 14.63
CA ASP A 172 11.36 -1.19 14.06
C ASP A 172 10.79 -2.61 13.95
N PHE A 173 10.22 -2.90 12.79
CA PHE A 173 9.40 -4.09 12.54
C PHE A 173 10.16 -5.40 12.77
N TYR A 174 11.44 -5.45 12.43
CA TYR A 174 12.29 -6.63 12.67
C TYR A 174 13.13 -6.53 13.94
N GLY A 175 13.20 -5.36 14.58
CA GLY A 175 13.98 -5.12 15.80
C GLY A 175 15.50 -5.06 15.60
N ASP A 176 15.98 -5.08 14.36
CA ASP A 176 17.41 -5.02 13.99
C ASP A 176 17.81 -3.72 13.28
N GLY A 177 16.87 -2.76 13.24
CA GLY A 177 17.01 -1.46 12.63
C GLY A 177 17.08 -1.45 11.10
N SER A 178 16.65 -2.53 10.44
CA SER A 178 16.66 -2.64 8.97
C SER A 178 15.35 -2.18 8.30
N PHE A 179 14.22 -2.19 8.99
CA PHE A 179 12.91 -1.95 8.38
C PHE A 179 11.97 -1.27 9.36
N TYR A 180 11.59 -0.04 9.05
CA TYR A 180 10.74 0.77 9.90
C TYR A 180 9.39 1.01 9.24
N LEU A 181 8.31 0.67 9.94
CA LEU A 181 6.97 1.18 9.63
C LEU A 181 6.87 2.61 10.18
N LEU A 182 6.20 3.50 9.45
CA LEU A 182 6.05 4.91 9.81
C LEU A 182 4.58 5.29 9.75
N ASN A 183 4.06 5.87 10.83
CA ASN A 183 2.74 6.47 10.86
C ASN A 183 2.79 7.80 10.08
N THR A 184 2.19 7.84 8.90
CA THR A 184 2.24 8.99 7.99
C THR A 184 0.84 9.47 7.65
N PRO A 185 0.05 9.91 8.65
CA PRO A 185 -1.33 10.32 8.44
C PRO A 185 -1.40 11.60 7.59
N GLY A 186 -2.48 11.74 6.83
CA GLY A 186 -2.72 12.91 6.00
C GLY A 186 -3.60 12.57 4.81
N HIS A 187 -3.02 11.88 3.82
CA HIS A 187 -3.71 11.51 2.57
C HIS A 187 -4.98 10.70 2.81
N THR A 188 -4.91 9.69 3.68
CA THR A 188 -6.07 8.89 4.09
C THR A 188 -5.97 8.45 5.56
N VAL A 189 -7.08 7.99 6.12
CA VAL A 189 -7.09 7.26 7.39
C VAL A 189 -6.28 5.98 7.23
N GLY A 190 -5.37 5.73 8.17
CA GLY A 190 -4.51 4.55 8.17
C GLY A 190 -3.37 4.60 7.15
N HIS A 191 -3.04 5.78 6.61
CA HIS A 191 -1.88 5.91 5.72
C HIS A 191 -0.57 5.65 6.48
N ILE A 192 0.25 4.74 5.95
CA ILE A 192 1.57 4.38 6.47
C ILE A 192 2.62 4.37 5.36
N SER A 193 3.86 4.61 5.74
CA SER A 193 5.03 4.53 4.86
C SER A 193 6.08 3.59 5.45
N VAL A 194 7.08 3.23 4.65
CA VAL A 194 8.20 2.38 5.08
C VAL A 194 9.52 3.11 4.87
N LEU A 195 10.42 3.01 5.85
CA LEU A 195 11.83 3.34 5.67
C LEU A 195 12.65 2.05 5.80
N ALA A 196 13.26 1.61 4.71
CA ALA A 196 14.01 0.35 4.65
C ALA A 196 15.50 0.63 4.42
N ARG A 197 16.37 0.05 5.25
CA ARG A 197 17.82 0.11 5.11
C ARG A 197 18.25 -0.90 4.04
N THR A 198 18.94 -0.43 3.00
CA THR A 198 19.36 -1.25 1.86
C THR A 198 20.84 -1.62 1.87
N THR A 199 21.69 -0.85 2.57
CA THR A 199 23.10 -1.18 2.82
C THR A 199 23.46 -0.87 4.26
N VAL A 200 24.43 -1.61 4.82
CA VAL A 200 24.88 -1.43 6.21
C VAL A 200 25.98 -0.37 6.31
N GLU A 201 27.00 -0.42 5.44
CA GLU A 201 28.17 0.45 5.51
C GLU A 201 28.62 0.89 4.09
N PRO A 202 28.49 2.19 3.74
CA PRO A 202 27.74 3.20 4.47
C PRO A 202 26.24 2.86 4.49
N PRO A 203 25.49 3.29 5.51
CA PRO A 203 24.06 3.02 5.57
C PRO A 203 23.33 3.81 4.48
N THR A 204 22.54 3.10 3.67
CA THR A 204 21.62 3.71 2.70
C THR A 204 20.21 3.23 2.95
N PHE A 205 19.24 4.05 2.56
CA PHE A 205 17.83 3.80 2.81
C PHE A 205 17.00 4.09 1.57
N ILE A 206 15.90 3.35 1.44
CA ILE A 206 14.80 3.66 0.55
C ILE A 206 13.59 4.01 1.41
N PHE A 207 12.93 5.12 1.08
CA PHE A 207 11.66 5.51 1.67
C PHE A 207 10.52 5.16 0.70
N LEU A 208 9.70 4.19 1.07
CA LEU A 208 8.50 3.79 0.33
C LEU A 208 7.34 4.63 0.86
N GLY A 209 7.05 5.73 0.17
CA GLY A 209 6.15 6.77 0.66
C GLY A 209 4.67 6.41 0.61
N GLY A 210 4.24 5.50 -0.26
CA GLY A 210 2.83 5.45 -0.67
C GLY A 210 2.43 6.80 -1.28
N ASP A 211 1.29 7.32 -0.86
CA ASP A 211 0.75 8.60 -1.33
C ASP A 211 0.99 9.75 -0.34
N ILE A 212 1.97 9.62 0.55
CA ILE A 212 2.42 10.77 1.36
C ILE A 212 2.87 11.95 0.48
N ALA A 213 3.30 11.65 -0.74
CA ALA A 213 3.74 12.59 -1.76
C ALA A 213 3.58 11.98 -3.17
N HIS A 214 2.71 12.54 -4.02
CA HIS A 214 2.51 12.06 -5.39
C HIS A 214 3.65 12.46 -6.36
N HIS A 215 4.34 13.57 -6.10
CA HIS A 215 5.41 14.11 -6.95
C HIS A 215 6.56 14.70 -6.15
N GLY A 216 7.76 14.72 -6.73
CA GLY A 216 8.96 15.30 -6.11
C GLY A 216 8.95 16.82 -5.98
N ASP A 217 8.06 17.50 -6.72
CA ASP A 217 7.91 18.96 -6.74
C ASP A 217 6.84 19.45 -5.75
N ILE A 218 6.73 18.81 -4.58
CA ILE A 218 5.89 19.29 -3.49
C ILE A 218 6.66 20.38 -2.74
N PHE A 219 6.44 21.62 -3.14
CA PHE A 219 6.92 22.78 -2.40
C PHE A 219 5.85 23.22 -1.41
N TRP A 220 6.15 23.14 -0.12
CA TRP A 220 5.42 23.92 0.88
C TRP A 220 5.83 25.38 0.68
N VAL A 221 4.85 26.24 0.36
CA VAL A 221 5.02 27.70 0.41
C VAL A 221 4.95 28.15 1.86
#